data_AF-A0A061A1T1-F1
#
_entry.id   AF-A0A061A1T1-F1
#
_cell.length_a   1.000
_cell.length_b   1.000
_cell.length_c   1.000
_cell.angle_alpha   90.00
_cell.angle_beta   90.00
_cell.angle_gamma   90.00
#
_symmetry.space_group_name_H-M   'P 1'
#
loop_
_entity.id
_entity.type
_entity.pdbx_description
1 polymer ?
#
loop_
_entity_poly.entity_id
_entity_poly.type
_entity_poly.pdbx_seq_one_letter_code
_entity_poly.pdbx_strand_id
1 'polypeptide(L)'
;MSTPSPIEERLRAALDARARLIDAHDLSPYRPPNGPAWGARRIRRVVSAVAVTVAAAAAVAFLLLSGSPERPHPAPPARDPRPSPPATSVPSTNTAPPTRPSPTFPPATPPSTSTATQR
;
A
#
# COMPACT_ATOMS: atom_id res chain seq x y z
N MET A 1 5.85 -74.17 27.08
CA MET A 1 6.05 -73.27 25.92
C MET A 1 5.05 -73.67 24.86
N SER A 2 4.09 -72.79 24.53
CA SER A 2 3.06 -73.09 23.54
C SER A 2 3.66 -73.03 22.14
N THR A 3 3.44 -74.06 21.34
CA THR A 3 3.84 -74.08 19.93
C THR A 3 2.97 -73.11 19.13
N PRO A 4 3.54 -72.29 18.24
CA PRO A 4 2.76 -71.37 17.43
C PRO A 4 1.78 -72.12 16.55
N SER A 5 0.61 -71.50 16.30
CA SER A 5 -0.41 -72.11 15.45
C SER A 5 0.09 -72.23 14.00
N PRO A 6 -0.40 -73.20 13.21
CA PRO A 6 0.01 -73.36 11.81
C PRO A 6 -0.35 -72.16 10.92
N ILE A 7 -1.27 -71.29 11.36
CA ILE A 7 -1.59 -70.04 10.68
C ILE A 7 -0.50 -69.00 10.96
N GLU A 8 -0.04 -68.88 12.21
CA GLU A 8 1.05 -67.97 12.57
C GLU A 8 2.34 -68.30 11.84
N GLU A 9 2.65 -69.59 11.66
CA GLU A 9 3.86 -69.98 10.94
C GLU A 9 3.80 -69.59 9.45
N ARG A 10 2.63 -69.73 8.82
CA ARG A 10 2.40 -69.27 7.44
C ARG A 10 2.48 -67.76 7.32
N LEU A 11 1.92 -67.02 8.28
CA LEU A 11 2.03 -65.56 8.32
C LEU A 11 3.47 -65.12 8.50
N ARG A 12 4.22 -65.76 9.40
CA ARG A 12 5.62 -65.48 9.65
C ARG A 12 6.46 -65.74 8.40
N ALA A 13 6.25 -66.87 7.71
CA ALA A 13 6.92 -67.18 6.45
C ALA A 13 6.55 -66.18 5.34
N ALA A 14 5.29 -65.78 5.22
CA ALA A 14 4.85 -64.81 4.23
C ALA A 14 5.44 -63.42 4.47
N LEU A 15 5.50 -62.98 5.74
CA LEU A 15 6.12 -61.71 6.12
C LEU A 15 7.63 -61.72 5.91
N ASP A 16 8.31 -62.83 6.22
CA ASP A 16 9.74 -62.99 5.96
C ASP A 16 10.03 -62.93 4.45
N ALA A 17 9.24 -63.63 3.65
CA ALA A 17 9.33 -63.56 2.19
C ALA A 17 9.10 -62.13 1.66
N ARG A 18 8.16 -61.38 2.26
CA ARG A 18 7.91 -59.98 1.88
C ARG A 18 9.05 -59.06 2.30
N ALA A 19 9.64 -59.26 3.48
CA ALA A 19 10.75 -58.45 3.98
C ALA A 19 11.98 -58.54 3.06
N ARG A 20 12.24 -59.71 2.47
CA ARG A 20 13.33 -59.91 1.49
C ARG A 20 13.15 -59.13 0.20
N LEU A 21 11.94 -58.62 -0.09
CA LEU A 21 11.66 -57.80 -1.28
C LEU A 21 11.87 -56.31 -1.02
N ILE A 22 12.03 -55.88 0.22
CA ILE A 22 12.24 -54.48 0.57
C ILE A 22 13.75 -54.21 0.56
N ASP A 23 14.20 -53.34 -0.33
CA ASP A 23 15.60 -52.94 -0.40
C ASP A 23 15.90 -51.75 0.54
N ALA A 24 17.17 -51.55 0.87
CA ALA A 24 17.63 -50.38 1.61
C ALA A 24 17.24 -49.06 0.93
N HIS A 25 17.07 -49.07 -0.40
CA HIS A 25 16.59 -47.93 -1.16
C HIS A 25 15.12 -47.58 -0.86
N ASP A 26 14.25 -48.59 -0.69
CA ASP A 26 12.83 -48.39 -0.38
C ASP A 26 12.64 -47.84 1.04
N LEU A 27 13.59 -48.14 1.93
CA LEU A 27 13.64 -47.63 3.30
C LEU A 27 14.41 -46.32 3.42
N SER A 28 15.13 -45.92 2.36
CA SER A 28 15.88 -44.68 2.37
C SER A 28 14.89 -43.52 2.48
N PRO A 29 15.05 -42.62 3.48
CA PRO A 29 14.29 -41.38 3.50
C PRO A 29 14.39 -40.69 2.16
N TYR A 30 13.26 -40.16 1.69
CA TYR A 30 13.21 -39.40 0.44
C TYR A 30 14.30 -38.34 0.48
N ARG A 31 15.36 -38.54 -0.32
CA ARG A 31 16.50 -37.64 -0.33
C ARG A 31 16.01 -36.36 -0.99
N PRO A 32 15.89 -35.24 -0.26
CA PRO A 32 15.50 -33.99 -0.89
C PRO A 32 16.50 -33.71 -2.01
N PRO A 33 16.07 -33.11 -3.14
CA PRO A 33 16.96 -32.84 -4.26
C PRO A 33 18.14 -32.00 -3.75
N ASN A 34 19.28 -32.66 -3.58
CA ASN A 34 20.52 -32.06 -3.10
C ASN A 34 21.16 -31.33 -4.28
N GLY A 35 20.46 -30.30 -4.75
CA GLY A 35 20.93 -29.40 -5.76
C GLY A 35 21.34 -28.08 -5.13
N PRO A 36 22.38 -27.40 -5.65
CA PRO A 36 22.78 -26.06 -5.21
C PRO A 36 21.63 -25.03 -5.26
N ALA A 37 20.58 -25.32 -6.04
CA ALA A 37 19.37 -24.52 -6.14
C ALA A 37 18.58 -24.36 -4.82
N TRP A 38 18.60 -25.34 -3.90
CA TRP A 38 17.80 -25.23 -2.68
C TRP A 38 18.44 -24.30 -1.64
N GLY A 39 19.76 -24.39 -1.48
CA GLY A 39 20.55 -23.45 -0.67
C GLY A 39 20.48 -22.03 -1.22
N ALA A 40 20.62 -21.88 -2.54
CA ALA A 40 20.50 -20.57 -3.20
C ALA A 40 19.11 -19.92 -3.01
N ARG A 41 18.02 -20.71 -3.04
CA ARG A 41 16.67 -20.19 -2.78
C ARG A 41 16.52 -19.69 -1.34
N ARG A 42 17.06 -20.38 -0.34
CA ARG A 42 17.04 -19.90 1.06
C ARG A 42 17.86 -18.62 1.23
N ILE A 43 19.08 -18.57 0.68
CA ILE A 43 19.94 -17.38 0.75
C ILE A 43 19.26 -16.19 0.08
N ARG A 44 18.70 -16.37 -1.13
CA ARG A 44 17.96 -15.32 -1.83
C ARG A 44 16.77 -14.80 -1.03
N ARG A 45 16.03 -15.68 -0.33
CA ARG A 45 14.91 -15.26 0.54
C ARG A 45 15.39 -14.42 1.73
N VAL A 46 16.50 -14.80 2.36
CA VAL A 46 17.07 -14.02 3.47
C VAL A 46 17.58 -12.67 2.98
N VAL A 47 18.35 -12.64 1.89
CA VAL A 47 18.89 -11.39 1.31
C VAL A 47 17.77 -10.46 0.88
N SER A 48 16.72 -10.97 0.23
CA SER A 48 15.57 -10.15 -0.16
C SER A 48 14.81 -9.61 1.05
N ALA A 49 14.61 -10.43 2.10
CA ALA A 49 13.99 -9.95 3.33
C ALA A 49 14.79 -8.80 3.95
N VAL A 50 16.11 -8.96 4.10
CA VAL A 50 17.00 -7.91 4.63
C VAL A 50 16.96 -6.65 3.76
N ALA A 51 17.01 -6.80 2.43
CA ALA A 51 16.95 -5.67 1.51
C ALA A 51 15.62 -4.89 1.62
N VAL A 52 14.49 -5.60 1.75
CA VAL A 52 13.18 -4.96 1.96
C VAL A 52 13.13 -4.20 3.28
N THR A 53 13.68 -4.78 4.36
CA THR A 53 13.71 -4.09 5.66
C THR A 53 14.55 -2.81 5.62
N VAL A 54 15.72 -2.86 4.97
CA VAL A 54 16.60 -1.69 4.79
C VAL A 54 15.92 -0.63 3.93
N ALA A 55 15.30 -1.03 2.80
CA ALA A 55 14.60 -0.11 1.92
C ALA A 55 13.41 0.56 2.62
N ALA A 56 12.63 -0.19 3.40
CA ALA A 56 11.53 0.36 4.18
C ALA A 56 12.02 1.35 5.25
N ALA A 57 13.09 1.01 5.98
CA ALA A 57 13.67 1.92 6.96
C ALA A 57 14.19 3.22 6.31
N ALA A 58 14.83 3.11 5.15
CA ALA A 58 15.28 4.27 4.38
C ALA A 58 14.12 5.12 3.87
N ALA A 59 13.03 4.50 3.40
CA ALA A 59 11.83 5.22 2.97
C ALA A 59 11.16 5.97 4.13
N VAL A 60 11.06 5.35 5.30
CA VAL A 60 10.53 6.01 6.51
C VAL A 60 11.44 7.17 6.93
N ALA A 61 12.75 6.96 6.96
CA ALA A 61 13.71 8.02 7.27
C ALA A 61 13.60 9.17 6.26
N PHE A 62 13.45 8.87 4.98
CA PHE A 62 13.25 9.86 3.94
C PHE A 62 11.93 10.62 4.12
N LEU A 63 10.81 9.94 4.38
CA LEU A 63 9.53 10.60 4.64
C LEU A 63 9.56 11.50 5.89
N LEU A 64 10.25 11.06 6.95
CA LEU A 64 10.44 11.87 8.16
C LEU A 64 11.35 13.08 7.90
N LEU A 65 12.34 12.96 7.03
CA LEU A 65 13.27 14.04 6.70
C LEU A 65 12.71 15.02 5.65
N SER A 66 11.87 14.55 4.72
CA SER A 66 11.35 15.33 3.60
C SER A 66 10.12 16.18 3.94
N GLY A 67 9.59 16.10 5.15
CA GLY A 67 8.44 16.90 5.57
C GLY A 67 7.11 16.38 5.00
N SER A 68 6.04 16.61 5.76
CA SER A 68 4.68 16.09 5.52
C SER A 68 4.22 16.29 4.08
N PRO A 69 3.68 15.26 3.38
CA PRO A 69 2.96 15.49 2.14
C PRO A 69 1.81 16.46 2.45
N GLU A 70 1.77 17.57 1.72
CA GLU A 70 0.76 18.59 1.88
C GLU A 70 -0.63 17.94 1.73
N ARG A 71 -1.51 18.12 2.73
CA ARG A 71 -2.86 17.57 2.66
C ARG A 71 -3.59 18.26 1.51
N PRO A 72 -4.17 17.53 0.54
CA PRO A 72 -5.00 18.15 -0.47
C PRO A 72 -6.17 18.86 0.21
N HIS A 73 -6.22 20.18 0.06
CA HIS A 73 -7.31 20.99 0.62
C HIS A 73 -8.61 20.61 -0.09
N PRO A 74 -9.69 20.28 0.65
CA PRO A 74 -10.96 19.95 0.03
C PRO A 74 -11.44 21.12 -0.85
N ALA A 75 -11.83 20.78 -2.09
CA ALA A 75 -12.32 21.76 -3.04
C ALA A 75 -13.55 22.49 -2.46
N PRO A 76 -13.66 23.83 -2.65
CA PRO A 76 -14.80 24.59 -2.15
C PRO A 76 -16.12 24.03 -2.71
N PRO A 77 -17.19 23.97 -1.90
CA PRO A 77 -18.49 23.47 -2.34
C PRO A 77 -19.05 24.31 -3.48
N ALA A 78 -19.66 23.64 -4.47
CA ALA A 78 -20.28 24.28 -5.61
C ALA A 78 -21.39 25.25 -5.16
N ARG A 79 -21.42 26.45 -5.73
CA ARG A 79 -22.47 27.45 -5.45
C ARG A 79 -23.75 27.07 -6.17
N ASP A 80 -24.88 27.21 -5.48
CA ASP A 80 -26.21 26.98 -6.03
C ASP A 80 -26.49 27.88 -7.24
N PRO A 81 -27.02 27.32 -8.34
CA PRO A 81 -27.56 28.11 -9.44
C PRO A 81 -28.88 28.73 -8.97
N ARG A 82 -28.83 30.01 -8.57
CA ARG A 82 -30.04 30.76 -8.24
C ARG A 82 -30.89 30.93 -9.51
N PRO A 83 -32.15 30.45 -9.56
CA PRO A 83 -33.02 30.73 -10.70
C PRO A 83 -33.32 32.23 -10.75
N SER A 84 -33.21 32.82 -11.94
CA SER A 84 -33.66 34.19 -12.19
C SER A 84 -35.19 34.26 -12.01
N PRO A 85 -35.74 35.26 -11.32
CA PRO A 85 -37.18 35.41 -11.19
C PRO A 85 -37.81 35.70 -12.56
N PRO A 86 -39.02 35.19 -12.85
CA PRO A 86 -39.73 35.50 -14.09
C PRO A 86 -40.03 37.00 -14.18
N ALA A 87 -39.84 37.58 -15.37
CA ALA A 87 -40.12 38.97 -15.64
C ALA A 87 -41.64 39.20 -15.61
N THR A 88 -42.15 39.69 -14.48
CA THR A 88 -43.51 40.23 -14.41
C THR A 88 -43.50 41.61 -15.05
N SER A 89 -44.10 41.73 -16.24
CA SER A 89 -44.36 43.02 -16.88
C SER A 89 -45.35 43.82 -16.03
N VAL A 90 -44.88 44.90 -15.41
CA VAL A 90 -45.71 45.91 -14.73
C VAL A 90 -45.51 47.24 -15.48
N PRO A 91 -46.58 48.02 -15.73
CA PRO A 91 -46.47 49.25 -16.51
C PRO A 91 -45.62 50.30 -15.78
N SER A 92 -44.83 51.03 -16.57
CA SER A 92 -43.90 52.08 -16.13
C SER A 92 -44.60 53.16 -15.29
N THR A 93 -44.26 53.25 -14.01
CA THR A 93 -44.29 54.53 -13.29
C THR A 93 -42.91 55.15 -13.38
N ASN A 94 -42.83 56.19 -14.21
CA ASN A 94 -41.69 57.06 -14.41
C ASN A 94 -41.30 57.76 -13.09
N THR A 95 -40.22 57.33 -12.44
CA THR A 95 -39.42 58.17 -11.52
C THR A 95 -37.99 57.62 -11.51
N ALA A 96 -37.06 58.40 -12.04
CA ALA A 96 -35.61 58.11 -12.08
C ALA A 96 -34.86 59.02 -11.08
N PRO A 97 -33.56 58.82 -10.77
CA PRO A 97 -32.86 57.60 -10.37
C PRO A 97 -31.95 57.86 -9.11
N PRO A 98 -30.79 57.19 -8.88
CA PRO A 98 -30.55 56.31 -7.73
C PRO A 98 -29.58 56.88 -6.68
N THR A 99 -29.50 56.30 -5.48
CA THR A 99 -28.30 56.44 -4.64
C THR A 99 -27.80 55.08 -4.18
N ARG A 100 -26.85 54.59 -4.96
CA ARG A 100 -25.94 53.49 -4.64
C ARG A 100 -24.90 54.01 -3.64
N PRO A 101 -24.77 53.48 -2.42
CA PRO A 101 -23.49 53.59 -1.72
C PRO A 101 -22.53 52.55 -2.32
N SER A 102 -21.48 53.06 -2.95
CA SER A 102 -20.30 52.28 -3.35
C SER A 102 -19.66 51.60 -2.12
N PRO A 103 -19.05 50.41 -2.30
CA PRO A 103 -18.21 49.82 -1.28
C PRO A 103 -16.94 50.66 -1.09
N THR A 104 -16.65 51.01 0.16
CA THR A 104 -15.36 51.56 0.58
C THR A 104 -14.26 50.54 0.33
N PHE A 105 -13.46 50.75 -0.72
CA PHE A 105 -12.16 50.11 -0.85
C PHE A 105 -11.17 50.83 0.06
N PRO A 106 -10.41 50.14 0.92
CA PRO A 106 -9.23 50.74 1.53
C PRO A 106 -8.15 50.93 0.45
N PRO A 107 -7.37 52.02 0.50
CA PRO A 107 -6.35 52.31 -0.50
C PRO A 107 -5.24 51.25 -0.48
N ALA A 108 -4.91 50.73 -1.66
CA ALA A 108 -3.68 50.02 -1.91
C ALA A 108 -2.51 51.02 -1.84
N THR A 109 -1.58 50.79 -0.90
CA THR A 109 -0.31 51.50 -0.85
C THR A 109 0.57 50.99 -2.02
N PRO A 110 1.06 51.85 -2.92
CA PRO A 110 1.97 51.42 -3.98
C PRO A 110 3.39 51.15 -3.44
N PRO A 111 4.19 50.37 -4.18
CA PRO A 111 5.45 49.83 -3.70
C PRO A 111 6.67 50.73 -3.99
N SER A 112 7.72 50.44 -3.21
CA SER A 112 9.15 50.55 -3.52
C SER A 112 9.79 51.92 -3.70
N THR A 113 10.76 52.22 -2.83
CA THR A 113 12.01 52.85 -3.30
C THR A 113 13.19 52.20 -2.60
N SER A 114 14.00 51.54 -3.43
CA SER A 114 15.33 51.04 -3.15
C SER A 114 16.30 52.21 -2.96
N THR A 115 17.14 52.15 -1.93
CA THR A 115 18.48 52.74 -2.00
C THR A 115 19.42 52.01 -1.05
N ALA A 116 20.28 51.18 -1.64
CA ALA A 116 21.54 50.72 -1.07
C ALA A 116 22.55 51.88 -0.98
N THR A 117 23.45 51.84 0.01
CA THR A 117 24.84 52.38 0.09
C THR A 117 25.17 52.47 1.58
N GLN A 118 25.87 51.52 2.22
CA GLN A 118 27.31 51.26 2.19
C GLN A 118 28.19 52.47 2.56
N ARG A 119 28.43 52.67 3.88
CA ARG A 119 29.76 52.60 4.51
C ARG A 119 29.66 52.79 6.02
#